data_AF-I4DQY4-F1
#
_entry.id   AF-I4DQY4-F1
#
_cell.length_a   1.000
_cell.length_b   1.000
_cell.length_c   1.000
_cell.angle_alpha   90.00
_cell.angle_beta   90.00
_cell.angle_gamma   90.00
#
_symmetry.space_group_name_H-M   'P 1'
#
loop_
_entity.id
_entity.type
_entity.pdbx_description
1 polymer ?
#
loop_
_entity_poly.entity_id
_entity_poly.type
_entity_poly.pdbx_seq_one_letter_code
_entity_poly.pdbx_strand_id
1 'polypeptide(L)'
;MATSVLQPEDCRREHEPKPDIDSPRLTEDERMYILEGKERENGELPPELREKARVELREEPALREQALTQMRHFIDKHPAIRKCRTDAPFLLRFLRTKKYSIPQACSMLERYLTIRQMYPNWFQKLDPLDPKVAAVIDAGYLVPLPKRDAEGRRVVLSCMGRFDPHLYDSCVMARVHSMIVELLLDEPRSQLLGYTHVSLWSLTDVRVMLNCIQNSTPMR
;
A
#
# COMPACT_ATOMS: atom_id res chain seq x y z
N MET A 1 -57.72 17.14 -54.67
CA MET A 1 -56.52 17.76 -55.26
C MET A 1 -56.14 18.96 -54.42
N ALA A 2 -54.97 18.93 -53.78
CA ALA A 2 -54.11 20.07 -53.43
C ALA A 2 -53.08 19.58 -52.40
N THR A 3 -51.88 19.33 -52.91
CA THR A 3 -50.63 19.03 -52.21
C THR A 3 -49.96 20.32 -51.69
N SER A 4 -48.95 20.13 -50.83
CA SER A 4 -47.79 21.03 -50.60
C SER A 4 -47.93 22.07 -49.47
N VAL A 5 -46.97 22.35 -48.58
CA VAL A 5 -45.62 21.82 -48.24
C VAL A 5 -45.32 22.38 -46.84
N LEU A 6 -44.86 21.57 -45.90
CA LEU A 6 -44.28 22.02 -44.63
C LEU A 6 -42.78 22.26 -44.86
N GLN A 7 -42.28 23.44 -44.52
CA GLN A 7 -40.85 23.74 -44.52
C GLN A 7 -40.15 23.07 -43.32
N PRO A 8 -38.87 22.64 -43.44
CA PRO A 8 -38.16 21.97 -42.36
C PRO A 8 -37.64 22.96 -41.33
N GLU A 9 -37.88 22.64 -40.06
CA GLU A 9 -37.30 23.29 -38.87
C GLU A 9 -35.76 23.36 -38.96
N ASP A 10 -35.22 24.57 -38.75
CA ASP A 10 -33.79 24.81 -38.60
C ASP A 10 -33.23 24.07 -37.38
N CYS A 11 -32.55 22.95 -37.61
CA CYS A 11 -31.78 22.24 -36.61
C CYS A 11 -30.57 23.09 -36.20
N ARG A 12 -30.75 23.98 -35.21
CA ARG A 12 -29.65 24.62 -34.48
C ARG A 12 -28.85 23.50 -33.80
N ARG A 13 -27.71 23.15 -34.38
CA ARG A 13 -26.70 22.32 -33.72
C ARG A 13 -26.25 23.03 -32.45
N GLU A 14 -26.60 22.47 -31.30
CA GLU A 14 -26.00 22.87 -30.02
C GLU A 14 -24.48 22.70 -30.15
N HIS A 15 -23.75 23.80 -29.96
CA HIS A 15 -22.30 23.80 -29.98
C HIS A 15 -21.84 23.16 -28.67
N GLU A 16 -21.45 21.87 -28.72
CA GLU A 16 -20.76 21.27 -27.58
C GLU A 16 -19.48 22.09 -27.30
N PRO A 17 -19.26 22.52 -26.05
CA PRO A 17 -18.07 23.28 -25.71
C PRO A 17 -16.85 22.39 -25.98
N LYS A 18 -15.92 22.88 -26.80
CA LYS A 18 -14.64 22.22 -27.06
C LYS A 18 -13.93 21.98 -25.72
N PRO A 19 -13.35 20.79 -25.50
CA PRO A 19 -12.61 20.52 -24.28
C PRO A 19 -11.48 21.53 -24.11
N ASP A 20 -11.41 22.10 -22.92
CA ASP A 20 -10.48 23.18 -22.56
C ASP A 20 -9.03 22.71 -22.73
N ILE A 21 -8.33 23.30 -23.71
CA ILE A 21 -6.99 22.89 -24.16
C ILE A 21 -5.92 23.20 -23.09
N ASP A 22 -6.28 23.99 -22.07
CA ASP A 22 -5.39 24.48 -21.01
C ASP A 22 -5.46 23.72 -19.68
N SER A 23 -6.16 22.58 -19.63
CA SER A 23 -6.04 21.69 -18.47
C SER A 23 -4.62 21.11 -18.38
N PRO A 24 -3.89 21.25 -17.24
CA PRO A 24 -2.51 20.77 -17.15
C PRO A 24 -2.45 19.28 -17.48
N ARG A 25 -1.67 18.92 -18.51
CA ARG A 25 -1.48 17.52 -18.89
C ARG A 25 -0.75 16.82 -17.75
N LEU A 26 -1.47 16.01 -16.97
CA LEU A 26 -0.90 15.15 -15.94
C LEU A 26 0.27 14.34 -16.50
N THR A 27 1.40 14.36 -15.77
CA THR A 27 2.56 13.50 -16.05
C THR A 27 2.19 12.02 -15.88
N GLU A 28 2.98 11.13 -16.48
CA GLU A 28 2.73 9.68 -16.35
C GLU A 28 2.81 9.22 -14.88
N ASP A 29 3.76 9.76 -14.12
CA ASP A 29 3.93 9.46 -12.70
C ASP A 29 2.70 9.91 -11.88
N GLU A 30 2.12 11.08 -12.16
CA GLU A 30 0.89 11.56 -11.52
C GLU A 30 -0.32 10.70 -11.88
N ARG A 31 -0.45 10.29 -13.15
CA ARG A 31 -1.52 9.39 -13.59
C ARG A 31 -1.45 8.05 -12.86
N MET A 32 -0.25 7.48 -12.76
CA MET A 32 -0.04 6.23 -12.03
C MET A 32 -0.36 6.37 -10.54
N TYR A 33 0.05 7.49 -9.92
CA TYR A 33 -0.28 7.77 -8.53
C TYR A 33 -1.80 7.82 -8.29
N ILE A 34 -2.56 8.49 -9.17
CA ILE A 34 -4.02 8.56 -9.09
C ILE A 34 -4.65 7.18 -9.28
N LEU A 35 -4.17 6.39 -10.24
CA LEU A 35 -4.66 5.03 -10.48
C LEU A 35 -4.43 4.12 -9.26
N GLU A 36 -3.21 4.10 -8.72
CA GLU A 36 -2.90 3.35 -7.50
C GLU A 36 -3.72 3.84 -6.31
N GLY A 37 -4.03 5.15 -6.23
CA GLY A 37 -4.94 5.69 -5.23
C GLY A 37 -6.33 5.04 -5.27
N LYS A 38 -6.91 4.91 -6.47
CA LYS A 38 -8.21 4.25 -6.67
C LYS A 38 -8.16 2.76 -6.34
N GLU A 39 -7.07 2.09 -6.73
CA GLU A 39 -6.84 0.68 -6.41
C GLU A 39 -6.74 0.44 -4.89
N ARG A 40 -6.08 1.33 -4.14
CA ARG A 40 -6.02 1.25 -2.67
C ARG A 40 -7.40 1.38 -2.03
N GLU A 41 -8.24 2.26 -2.55
CA GLU A 41 -9.57 2.54 -2.00
C GLU A 41 -10.52 1.34 -2.13
N ASN A 42 -10.54 0.69 -3.29
CA ASN A 42 -11.43 -0.45 -3.56
C ASN A 42 -10.77 -1.83 -3.32
N GLY A 43 -9.45 -1.88 -3.17
CA GLY A 43 -8.68 -3.11 -3.00
C GLY A 43 -8.57 -3.95 -4.28
N GLU A 44 -8.99 -3.43 -5.43
CA GLU A 44 -9.00 -4.15 -6.70
C GLU A 44 -7.61 -4.24 -7.33
N LEU A 45 -7.36 -5.38 -7.96
CA LEU A 45 -6.19 -5.55 -8.82
C LEU A 45 -6.49 -5.01 -10.22
N PRO A 46 -5.52 -4.32 -10.84
CA PRO A 46 -5.67 -3.84 -12.20
C PRO A 46 -5.76 -5.03 -13.17
N PRO A 47 -6.43 -4.88 -14.33
CA PRO A 47 -6.72 -5.98 -15.25
C PRO A 47 -5.49 -6.82 -15.62
N GLU A 48 -4.34 -6.17 -15.83
CA GLU A 48 -3.09 -6.82 -16.20
C GLU A 48 -2.52 -7.77 -15.13
N LEU A 49 -2.91 -7.62 -13.85
CA LEU A 49 -2.45 -8.46 -12.75
C LEU A 49 -3.43 -9.57 -12.35
N ARG A 50 -4.66 -9.55 -12.87
CA ARG A 50 -5.70 -10.50 -12.45
C ARG A 50 -5.35 -11.93 -12.77
N GLU A 51 -4.79 -12.19 -13.95
CA GLU A 51 -4.40 -13.56 -14.32
C GLU A 51 -3.25 -14.08 -13.46
N LYS A 52 -2.26 -13.23 -13.17
CA LYS A 52 -1.17 -13.57 -12.24
C LYS A 52 -1.72 -13.89 -10.83
N ALA A 53 -2.65 -13.08 -10.32
CA ALA A 53 -3.29 -13.34 -9.04
C ALA A 53 -4.13 -14.63 -9.03
N ARG A 54 -4.83 -14.93 -10.12
CA ARG A 54 -5.56 -16.19 -10.30
C ARG A 54 -4.61 -17.39 -10.23
N VAL A 55 -3.47 -17.33 -10.91
CA VAL A 55 -2.49 -18.42 -10.94
C VAL A 55 -1.74 -18.56 -9.60
N GLU A 56 -1.24 -17.46 -9.02
CA GLU A 56 -0.35 -17.49 -7.86
C GLU A 56 -1.09 -17.54 -6.51
N LEU A 57 -2.26 -16.89 -6.43
CA LEU A 57 -3.05 -16.74 -5.19
C LEU A 57 -4.38 -17.51 -5.24
N ARG A 58 -4.83 -17.93 -6.43
CA ARG A 58 -6.19 -18.45 -6.68
C ARG A 58 -7.28 -17.40 -6.49
N GLU A 59 -6.95 -16.13 -6.67
CA GLU A 59 -7.91 -15.04 -6.56
C GLU A 59 -8.90 -15.07 -7.74
N GLU A 60 -10.12 -15.52 -7.48
CA GLU A 60 -11.26 -15.45 -8.39
C GLU A 60 -12.39 -14.64 -7.74
N PRO A 61 -13.26 -13.96 -8.52
CA PRO A 61 -14.31 -13.11 -7.96
C PRO A 61 -15.21 -13.81 -6.93
N ALA A 62 -15.62 -15.05 -7.23
CA ALA A 62 -16.45 -15.84 -6.32
C ALA A 62 -15.71 -16.21 -5.03
N LEU A 63 -14.46 -16.67 -5.13
CA LEU A 63 -13.64 -17.01 -3.95
C LEU A 63 -13.36 -15.77 -3.11
N ARG A 64 -13.12 -14.62 -3.73
CA ARG A 64 -12.87 -13.36 -3.06
C ARG A 64 -14.04 -12.97 -2.16
N GLU A 65 -15.26 -12.94 -2.69
CA GLU A 65 -16.45 -12.58 -1.92
C GLU A 65 -16.74 -13.60 -0.80
N GLN A 66 -16.56 -14.89 -1.10
CA GLN A 66 -16.73 -15.95 -0.12
C GLN A 66 -15.71 -15.82 1.03
N ALA A 67 -14.43 -15.58 0.72
CA ALA A 67 -13.36 -15.49 1.70
C ALA A 67 -13.49 -14.22 2.58
N LEU A 68 -13.87 -13.10 1.98
CA LEU A 68 -14.19 -11.88 2.72
C LEU A 68 -15.35 -12.10 3.70
N THR A 69 -16.41 -12.77 3.25
CA THR A 69 -17.56 -13.12 4.11
C THR A 69 -17.15 -14.01 5.27
N GLN A 70 -16.32 -15.04 5.02
CA GLN A 70 -15.82 -15.93 6.07
C GLN A 70 -14.91 -15.20 7.07
N MET A 71 -14.01 -14.32 6.63
CA MET A 71 -13.19 -13.53 7.55
C MET A 71 -14.02 -12.58 8.40
N ARG A 72 -15.05 -11.93 7.82
CA ARG A 72 -15.98 -11.08 8.59
C ARG A 72 -16.74 -11.88 9.64
N HIS A 73 -17.23 -13.06 9.27
CA HIS A 73 -17.90 -13.96 10.21
C HIS A 73 -16.97 -14.42 11.34
N PHE A 74 -15.72 -14.79 11.00
CA PHE A 74 -14.71 -15.14 11.97
C PHE A 74 -14.46 -13.99 12.97
N ILE A 75 -14.30 -12.76 12.49
CA ILE A 75 -14.11 -11.57 13.33
C ILE A 75 -15.30 -11.35 14.27
N ASP A 76 -16.54 -11.47 13.76
CA ASP A 76 -17.77 -11.31 14.54
C ASP A 76 -17.90 -12.35 15.67
N LYS A 77 -17.51 -13.60 15.41
CA LYS A 77 -17.59 -14.69 16.38
C LYS A 77 -16.40 -14.79 17.32
N HIS A 78 -15.32 -14.07 17.05
CA HIS A 78 -14.10 -14.21 17.85
C HIS A 78 -14.24 -13.53 19.23
N PRO A 79 -14.14 -14.27 20.36
CA PRO A 79 -14.50 -13.75 21.68
C PRO A 79 -13.59 -12.62 22.17
N ALA A 80 -12.34 -12.57 21.71
CA ALA A 80 -11.36 -11.55 22.10
C ALA A 80 -11.33 -10.32 21.17
N ILE A 81 -11.92 -10.38 19.98
CA ILE A 81 -11.88 -9.25 19.04
C ILE A 81 -13.08 -8.35 19.35
N ARG A 82 -12.80 -7.16 19.92
CA ARG A 82 -13.85 -6.17 20.25
C ARG A 82 -14.08 -5.16 19.14
N LYS A 83 -13.00 -4.72 18.49
CA LYS A 83 -13.02 -3.75 17.39
C LYS A 83 -11.94 -4.13 16.39
N CYS A 84 -12.35 -4.34 15.14
CA CYS A 84 -11.46 -4.64 14.03
C CYS A 84 -12.05 -4.03 12.76
N ARG A 85 -11.16 -3.56 11.88
CA ARG A 85 -11.53 -3.10 10.54
C ARG A 85 -12.01 -4.32 9.72
N THR A 86 -13.03 -4.15 8.88
CA THR A 86 -13.69 -5.26 8.14
C THR A 86 -14.02 -4.93 6.68
N ASP A 87 -13.58 -3.77 6.18
CA ASP A 87 -13.66 -3.45 4.76
C ASP A 87 -12.81 -4.42 3.91
N ALA A 88 -13.15 -4.51 2.63
CA ALA A 88 -12.48 -5.43 1.72
C ALA A 88 -10.98 -5.13 1.57
N PRO A 89 -10.51 -3.88 1.32
CA PRO A 89 -9.09 -3.57 1.21
C PRO A 89 -8.26 -4.09 2.39
N PHE A 90 -8.75 -3.92 3.62
CA PHE A 90 -8.11 -4.45 4.82
C PHE A 90 -7.98 -5.96 4.86
N LEU A 91 -9.08 -6.67 4.62
CA LEU A 91 -9.10 -8.12 4.77
C LEU A 91 -8.31 -8.80 3.66
N LEU A 92 -8.30 -8.20 2.46
CA LEU A 92 -7.52 -8.66 1.31
C LEU A 92 -6.01 -8.70 1.60
N ARG A 93 -5.49 -7.83 2.48
CA ARG A 93 -4.09 -7.87 2.94
C ARG A 93 -3.70 -9.27 3.42
N PHE A 94 -4.56 -9.87 4.26
CA PHE A 94 -4.32 -11.17 4.86
C PHE A 94 -4.64 -12.31 3.89
N LEU A 95 -5.75 -12.19 3.15
CA LEU A 95 -6.16 -13.19 2.16
C LEU A 95 -5.11 -13.39 1.08
N ARG A 96 -4.62 -12.31 0.46
CA ARG A 96 -3.59 -12.37 -0.58
C ARG A 96 -2.27 -12.89 -0.04
N THR A 97 -1.84 -12.39 1.12
CA THR A 97 -0.61 -12.86 1.78
C THR A 97 -0.64 -14.36 2.08
N LYS A 98 -1.81 -14.91 2.42
CA LYS A 98 -2.01 -16.33 2.71
C LYS A 98 -2.60 -17.12 1.55
N LYS A 99 -2.54 -16.60 0.33
CA LYS A 99 -2.99 -17.27 -0.92
C LYS A 99 -4.42 -17.84 -0.77
N TYR A 100 -5.31 -17.06 -0.17
CA TYR A 100 -6.70 -17.40 0.14
C TYR A 100 -6.88 -18.62 1.05
N SER A 101 -5.87 -19.01 1.84
CA SER A 101 -6.05 -19.94 2.96
C SER A 101 -6.71 -19.21 4.13
N ILE A 102 -8.03 -19.35 4.25
CA ILE A 102 -8.84 -18.65 5.25
C ILE A 102 -8.37 -18.93 6.69
N PRO A 103 -8.09 -20.17 7.12
CA PRO A 103 -7.58 -20.43 8.47
C PRO A 103 -6.24 -19.72 8.75
N GLN A 104 -5.32 -19.70 7.77
CA GLN A 104 -4.04 -19.02 7.92
C GLN A 104 -4.20 -17.49 7.93
N ALA A 105 -5.13 -16.95 7.13
CA ALA A 105 -5.44 -15.52 7.09
C ALA A 105 -6.04 -15.06 8.43
N CYS A 106 -7.00 -15.80 9.00
CA CYS A 106 -7.56 -15.51 10.32
C CYS A 106 -6.50 -15.56 11.42
N SER A 107 -5.67 -16.60 11.44
CA SER A 107 -4.56 -16.72 12.39
C SER A 107 -3.53 -15.58 12.23
N MET A 108 -3.30 -15.09 11.01
CA MET A 108 -2.44 -13.94 10.77
C MET A 108 -3.07 -12.64 11.28
N LEU A 109 -4.37 -12.45 11.06
CA LEU A 109 -5.12 -11.30 11.58
C LEU A 109 -5.08 -11.26 13.11
N GLU A 110 -5.30 -12.39 13.79
CA GLU A 110 -5.17 -12.46 15.25
C GLU A 110 -3.79 -11.99 15.71
N ARG A 111 -2.70 -12.55 15.15
CA ARG A 111 -1.33 -12.13 15.50
C ARG A 111 -1.10 -10.65 15.22
N TYR A 112 -1.61 -10.15 14.10
CA TYR A 112 -1.54 -8.74 13.71
C TYR A 112 -2.20 -7.84 14.76
N LEU A 113 -3.37 -8.20 15.26
CA LEU A 113 -4.09 -7.46 16.29
C LEU A 113 -3.38 -7.56 17.65
N THR A 114 -2.92 -8.75 18.04
CA THR A 114 -2.27 -9.00 19.33
C THR A 114 -0.96 -8.20 19.45
N ILE A 115 -0.09 -8.22 18.43
CA ILE A 115 1.19 -7.48 18.47
C ILE A 115 0.98 -5.97 18.65
N ARG A 116 -0.07 -5.41 18.04
CA ARG A 116 -0.39 -3.96 18.16
C ARG A 116 -0.91 -3.58 19.54
N GLN A 117 -1.47 -4.53 20.27
CA GLN A 117 -1.85 -4.35 21.67
C GLN A 117 -0.66 -4.55 22.62
N MET A 118 0.22 -5.50 22.33
CA MET A 118 1.41 -5.77 23.15
C MET A 118 2.46 -4.66 23.09
N TYR A 119 2.61 -4.00 21.93
CA TYR A 119 3.62 -2.96 21.71
C TYR A 119 2.97 -1.62 21.28
N PRO A 120 2.18 -0.99 22.16
CA PRO A 120 1.43 0.23 21.82
C PRO A 120 2.36 1.38 21.41
N ASN A 121 3.56 1.46 21.99
CA ASN A 121 4.54 2.50 21.68
C ASN A 121 5.02 2.45 20.21
N TRP A 122 4.88 1.31 19.53
CA TRP A 122 5.31 1.13 18.15
C TRP A 122 4.15 1.25 17.16
N PHE A 123 2.95 0.80 17.56
CA PHE A 123 1.83 0.62 16.64
C PHE A 123 0.60 1.49 16.93
N GLN A 124 0.58 2.24 18.02
CA GLN A 124 -0.50 3.17 18.35
C GLN A 124 -0.03 4.62 18.25
N LYS A 125 -0.98 5.55 18.09
CA LYS A 125 -0.70 6.99 17.88
C LYS A 125 0.24 7.21 16.69
N LEU A 126 -0.06 6.53 15.59
CA LEU A 126 0.59 6.69 14.30
C LEU A 126 0.08 7.98 13.66
N ASP A 127 0.67 9.10 14.06
CA ASP A 127 0.27 10.44 13.62
C ASP A 127 1.38 11.08 12.77
N PRO A 128 1.16 11.32 11.47
CA PRO A 128 2.13 12.00 10.63
C PRO A 128 2.36 13.47 11.03
N LEU A 129 1.48 14.05 11.84
CA LEU A 129 1.60 15.42 12.36
C LEU A 129 2.35 15.50 13.70
N ASP A 130 2.70 14.36 14.32
CA ASP A 130 3.60 14.35 15.47
C ASP A 130 4.95 14.95 15.04
N PRO A 131 5.44 16.02 15.70
CA PRO A 131 6.64 16.74 15.24
C PRO A 131 7.89 15.86 15.12
N LYS A 132 8.04 14.83 15.97
CA LYS A 132 9.20 13.93 15.92
C LYS A 132 9.08 12.96 14.74
N VAL A 133 7.87 12.45 14.50
CA VAL A 133 7.59 11.56 13.37
C VAL A 133 7.74 12.31 12.04
N ALA A 134 7.12 13.49 11.93
CA ALA A 134 7.22 14.36 10.77
C ALA A 134 8.68 14.69 10.45
N ALA A 135 9.47 15.12 11.45
CA ALA A 135 10.87 15.46 11.25
C ALA A 135 11.71 14.28 10.70
N VAL A 136 11.45 13.05 11.15
CA VAL A 136 12.14 11.86 10.63
C VAL A 136 11.70 11.51 9.20
N ILE A 137 10.41 11.68 8.88
CA ILE A 137 9.87 11.47 7.53
C ILE A 137 10.45 12.52 6.57
N ASP A 138 10.40 13.80 6.94
CA ASP A 138 10.90 14.93 6.15
C ASP A 138 12.41 14.88 5.95
N ALA A 139 13.16 14.32 6.90
CA ALA A 139 14.58 14.03 6.75
C ALA A 139 14.87 12.98 5.67
N GLY A 140 13.86 12.22 5.21
CA GLY A 140 14.00 11.18 4.19
C GLY A 140 14.57 9.88 4.73
N TYR A 141 14.33 9.57 6.01
CA TYR A 141 14.82 8.34 6.64
C TYR A 141 14.27 7.07 5.98
N LEU A 142 12.97 7.03 5.69
CA LEU A 142 12.30 5.87 5.10
C LEU A 142 11.26 6.34 4.08
N VAL A 143 11.47 6.02 2.80
CA VAL A 143 10.72 6.59 1.69
C VAL A 143 10.28 5.49 0.72
N PRO A 144 8.97 5.22 0.58
CA PRO A 144 8.45 4.47 -0.55
C PRO A 144 8.63 5.27 -1.83
N LEU A 145 9.39 4.73 -2.79
CA LEU A 145 9.62 5.41 -4.05
C LEU A 145 8.35 5.32 -4.93
N PRO A 146 8.01 6.39 -5.69
CA PRO A 146 6.85 6.35 -6.60
C PRO A 146 6.98 5.27 -7.67
N LYS A 147 8.19 5.08 -8.20
CA LYS A 147 8.48 4.09 -9.23
C LYS A 147 8.72 2.72 -8.61
N ARG A 148 8.18 1.71 -9.28
CA ARG A 148 8.41 0.30 -8.99
C ARG A 148 9.67 -0.18 -9.69
N ASP A 149 10.24 -1.29 -9.22
CA ASP A 149 11.36 -1.93 -9.92
C ASP A 149 10.91 -2.66 -11.20
N ALA A 150 11.86 -3.28 -11.89
CA ALA A 150 11.60 -4.01 -13.14
C ALA A 150 10.63 -5.21 -12.98
N GLU A 151 10.43 -5.69 -11.75
CA GLU A 151 9.51 -6.79 -11.41
C GLU A 151 8.16 -6.26 -10.90
N GLY A 152 7.96 -4.93 -10.88
CA GLY A 152 6.75 -4.28 -10.40
C GLY A 152 6.63 -4.21 -8.87
N ARG A 153 7.70 -4.52 -8.13
CA ARG A 153 7.71 -4.43 -6.66
C ARG A 153 7.81 -2.97 -6.23
N ARG A 154 7.15 -2.64 -5.12
CA ARG A 154 7.30 -1.31 -4.50
C ARG A 154 8.70 -1.21 -3.89
N VAL A 155 9.47 -0.22 -4.31
CA VAL A 155 10.80 0.04 -3.76
C VAL A 155 10.66 0.93 -2.51
N VAL A 156 11.23 0.49 -1.40
CA VAL A 156 11.34 1.25 -0.16
C VAL A 156 12.81 1.58 0.07
N LEU A 157 13.12 2.86 0.05
CA LEU A 157 14.46 3.38 0.31
C LEU A 157 14.58 3.74 1.79
N SER A 158 15.59 3.20 2.47
CA SER A 158 16.00 3.64 3.81
C SER A 158 17.33 4.36 3.75
N CYS A 159 17.40 5.55 4.32
CA CYS A 159 18.63 6.33 4.45
C CYS A 159 19.02 6.39 5.92
N MET A 160 19.86 5.46 6.39
CA MET A 160 20.15 5.33 7.82
C MET A 160 20.78 6.61 8.40
N GLY A 161 21.64 7.28 7.63
CA GLY A 161 22.26 8.54 8.03
C GLY A 161 21.30 9.74 8.14
N ARG A 162 20.01 9.57 7.80
CA ARG A 162 18.97 10.60 7.99
C ARG A 162 18.19 10.43 9.30
N PHE A 163 18.52 9.42 10.10
CA PHE A 163 17.98 9.25 11.45
C PHE A 163 19.03 9.63 12.48
N ASP A 164 18.71 10.59 13.34
CA ASP A 164 19.57 11.00 14.44
C ASP A 164 19.19 10.27 15.75
N PRO A 165 19.99 9.29 16.20
CA PRO A 165 19.70 8.52 17.41
C PRO A 165 19.90 9.32 18.71
N HIS A 166 20.49 10.52 18.66
CA HIS A 166 20.60 11.41 19.82
C HIS A 166 19.33 12.24 20.01
N LEU A 167 18.57 12.48 18.94
CA LEU A 167 17.31 13.24 18.97
C LEU A 167 16.07 12.35 19.07
N TYR A 168 16.12 11.16 18.46
CA TYR A 168 14.97 10.27 18.34
C TYR A 168 15.29 8.87 18.87
N ASP A 169 14.36 8.32 19.63
CA ASP A 169 14.47 6.96 20.16
C ASP A 169 13.97 5.92 19.14
N SER A 170 14.15 4.64 19.49
CA SER A 170 13.67 3.51 18.70
C SER A 170 12.14 3.47 18.58
N CYS A 171 11.39 4.11 19.48
CA CYS A 171 9.93 4.16 19.39
C CYS A 171 9.48 5.11 18.28
N VAL A 172 10.13 6.27 18.09
CA VAL A 172 9.90 7.14 16.93
C VAL A 172 10.22 6.38 15.63
N MET A 173 11.37 5.70 15.58
CA MET A 173 11.75 4.89 14.42
C MET A 173 10.69 3.81 14.11
N ALA A 174 10.25 3.06 15.12
CA ALA A 174 9.24 2.01 14.95
C ALA A 174 7.88 2.57 14.50
N ARG A 175 7.47 3.75 14.98
CA ARG A 175 6.24 4.42 14.52
C ARG A 175 6.32 4.83 13.07
N VAL A 176 7.45 5.40 12.63
CA VAL A 176 7.68 5.75 11.21
C VAL A 176 7.62 4.50 10.31
N HIS A 177 8.33 3.43 10.68
CA HIS A 177 8.26 2.15 9.97
C HIS A 177 6.83 1.60 9.93
N SER A 178 6.13 1.60 11.06
CA SER A 178 4.76 1.10 11.15
C SER A 178 3.79 1.89 10.27
N MET A 179 3.90 3.23 10.24
CA MET A 179 3.08 4.07 9.36
C MET A 179 3.31 3.76 7.88
N ILE A 180 4.57 3.71 7.45
CA ILE A 180 4.91 3.42 6.06
C ILE A 180 4.43 2.01 5.68
N VAL A 181 4.64 1.01 6.54
CA VAL A 181 4.15 -0.34 6.29
C VAL A 181 2.62 -0.40 6.23
N GLU A 182 1.89 0.28 7.11
CA GLU A 182 0.42 0.31 7.06
C GLU A 182 -0.11 0.92 5.75
N LEU A 183 0.53 1.99 5.26
CA LEU A 183 0.21 2.59 3.97
C LEU A 183 0.46 1.61 2.82
N LEU A 184 1.62 0.95 2.84
CA LEU A 184 2.03 0.01 1.80
C LEU A 184 1.18 -1.24 1.77
N LEU A 185 0.74 -1.73 2.93
CA LEU A 185 -0.13 -2.89 3.04
C LEU A 185 -1.46 -2.69 2.31
N ASP A 186 -1.95 -1.47 2.10
CA ASP A 186 -3.17 -1.23 1.31
C ASP A 186 -2.96 -1.27 -0.21
N GLU A 187 -1.74 -1.46 -0.72
CA GLU A 187 -1.46 -1.51 -2.17
C GLU A 187 -1.76 -2.87 -2.79
N PRO A 188 -2.80 -3.02 -3.65
CA PRO A 188 -3.14 -4.31 -4.25
C PRO A 188 -1.99 -4.89 -5.08
N ARG A 189 -1.33 -4.04 -5.88
CA ARG A 189 -0.17 -4.42 -6.69
C ARG A 189 0.94 -5.01 -5.82
N SER A 190 1.26 -4.38 -4.69
CA SER A 190 2.35 -4.80 -3.80
C SER A 190 1.98 -6.01 -2.95
N GLN A 191 0.69 -6.24 -2.65
CA GLN A 191 0.22 -7.48 -2.03
C GLN A 191 0.45 -8.71 -2.92
N LEU A 192 0.46 -8.54 -4.25
CA LEU A 192 0.74 -9.60 -5.22
C LEU A 192 2.23 -9.67 -5.59
N LEU A 193 2.83 -8.54 -5.96
CA LEU A 193 4.17 -8.49 -6.53
C LEU A 193 5.26 -8.41 -5.46
N GLY A 194 4.95 -7.87 -4.28
CA GLY A 194 5.88 -7.71 -3.16
C GLY A 194 6.58 -6.36 -3.12
N TYR A 195 7.64 -6.32 -2.31
CA TYR A 195 8.41 -5.12 -1.98
C TYR A 195 9.90 -5.40 -2.16
N THR A 196 10.65 -4.35 -2.50
CA THR A 196 12.12 -4.36 -2.51
C THR A 196 12.62 -3.29 -1.56
N HIS A 197 13.53 -3.64 -0.66
CA HIS A 197 14.11 -2.69 0.28
C HIS A 197 15.54 -2.37 -0.12
N VAL A 198 15.84 -1.08 -0.30
CA VAL A 198 17.17 -0.57 -0.58
C VAL A 198 17.62 0.26 0.61
N SER A 199 18.77 -0.08 1.18
CA SER A 199 19.32 0.65 2.32
C SER A 199 20.60 1.38 1.92
N LEU A 200 20.58 2.71 2.05
CA LEU A 200 21.76 3.55 1.97
C LEU A 200 22.41 3.62 3.34
N TRP A 201 23.53 2.92 3.44
CA TRP A 201 24.45 2.98 4.57
C TRP A 201 25.56 3.97 4.24
N SER A 202 26.07 4.69 5.23
CA SER A 202 27.27 5.49 4.99
C SER A 202 28.44 4.55 4.70
N LEU A 203 29.39 4.98 3.86
CA LEU A 203 30.60 4.19 3.60
C LEU A 203 31.39 3.91 4.89
N THR A 204 31.28 4.81 5.87
CA THR A 204 31.85 4.62 7.21
C THR A 204 31.16 3.46 7.93
N ASP A 205 29.83 3.41 7.96
CA ASP A 205 29.08 2.32 8.61
C ASP A 205 29.35 0.98 7.93
N VAL A 206 29.43 0.95 6.60
CA VAL A 206 29.78 -0.27 5.85
C VAL A 206 31.20 -0.72 6.18
N ARG A 207 32.18 0.21 6.26
CA ARG A 207 33.55 -0.12 6.66
C ARG A 207 33.62 -0.64 8.08
N VAL A 208 32.90 -0.03 9.02
CA VAL A 208 32.83 -0.49 10.42
C VAL A 208 32.20 -1.88 10.48
N MET A 209 31.09 -2.11 9.77
CA MET A 209 30.43 -3.42 9.72
C MET A 209 31.32 -4.50 9.11
N LEU A 210 32.00 -4.20 7.99
CA LEU A 210 32.97 -5.11 7.38
C LEU A 210 34.14 -5.40 8.31
N ASN A 211 34.66 -4.38 9.01
CA ASN A 211 35.72 -4.54 9.99
C ASN A 211 35.28 -5.45 11.16
N CYS A 212 34.04 -5.28 11.65
CA CYS A 212 33.48 -6.18 12.66
C CYS A 212 33.35 -7.61 12.14
N ILE A 213 32.85 -7.81 10.92
CA ILE A 213 32.71 -9.16 10.35
C ILE A 213 34.09 -9.82 10.16
N GLN A 214 35.06 -9.08 9.63
CA GLN A 214 36.39 -9.60 9.34
C GLN A 214 37.21 -9.88 10.61
N ASN A 215 37.06 -9.06 11.65
CA ASN A 215 37.99 -9.06 12.78
C ASN A 215 37.37 -9.44 14.13
N SER A 216 36.05 -9.58 14.24
CA SER A 216 35.39 -9.89 15.52
C SER A 216 34.45 -11.09 15.48
N THR A 217 33.94 -11.50 14.32
CA THR A 217 33.13 -12.73 14.24
C THR A 217 33.99 -13.93 13.86
N PRO A 218 34.06 -14.99 14.70
CA PRO A 218 34.76 -16.22 14.37
C PRO A 218 33.94 -17.05 13.40
N MET A 219 33.80 -16.55 12.16
CA MET A 219 33.16 -17.24 11.06
C MET A 219 34.16 -17.33 9.91
N ARG A 220 34.27 -18.53 9.32
CA ARG A 220 35.16 -18.82 8.18
C ARG A 220 34.59 -18.30 6.87
#